data_AF-A0A2X2WQJ7-F1
#
_entry.id   AF-A0A2X2WQJ7-F1
#
_cell.length_a   1.000
_cell.length_b   1.000
_cell.length_c   1.000
_cell.angle_alpha   90.00
_cell.angle_beta   90.00
_cell.angle_gamma   90.00
#
_symmetry.space_group_name_H-M   'P 1'
#
loop_
_entity.id
_entity.type
_entity.pdbx_description
1 polymer ?
#
loop_
_entity_poly.entity_id
_entity_poly.type
_entity_poly.pdbx_seq_one_letter_code
_entity_poly.pdbx_strand_id
1 'polypeptide(L)' 'MKVDNVVDTVGAGDGFAVGVISALLEGRTLHQAVTRGNKIGALAIQVQGDSEGLPTREALGE' A
#
# COMPACT_ATOMS: atom_id res chain seq x y z
N MET A 1 -14.08 -1.47 1.67
CA MET A 1 -13.23 -2.55 2.21
C MET A 1 -13.24 -2.37 3.71
N LYS A 2 -13.62 -3.39 4.48
CA LYS A 2 -13.49 -3.35 5.94
C LYS A 2 -12.08 -3.82 6.28
N VAL A 3 -11.40 -3.10 7.17
CA VAL A 3 -10.06 -3.47 7.66
C VAL A 3 -10.27 -4.05 9.04
N ASP A 4 -9.96 -5.34 9.19
CA ASP A 4 -10.33 -6.11 10.38
C ASP A 4 -9.29 -6.01 11.52
N ASN A 5 -8.11 -5.43 11.26
CA ASN A 5 -7.08 -5.19 12.27
C ASN A 5 -6.30 -3.93 11.92
N VAL A 6 -6.49 -2.86 12.70
CA VAL A 6 -5.73 -1.59 12.54
C VAL A 6 -4.62 -1.60 13.58
N VAL A 7 -3.38 -1.77 13.13
CA VAL A 7 -2.22 -1.97 14.01
C VAL A 7 -1.42 -0.67 14.15
N ASP A 8 -1.26 0.08 13.07
CA ASP A 8 -0.66 1.41 13.02
C ASP A 8 -1.26 2.16 11.82
N THR A 9 -1.58 3.45 11.94
CA THR A 9 -2.16 4.24 10.83
C THR A 9 -1.12 5.04 10.05
N VAL A 10 0.12 5.09 10.54
CA VAL A 10 1.24 5.74 9.84
C VAL A 10 1.49 5.00 8.53
N GLY A 11 1.70 5.72 7.42
CA GLY A 11 1.91 5.14 6.09
C GLY A 11 0.65 4.90 5.25
N ALA A 12 -0.57 5.08 5.80
CA ALA A 12 -1.82 4.95 5.03
C ALA A 12 -1.89 5.95 3.86
N GLY A 13 -1.51 7.20 4.13
CA GLY A 13 -1.50 8.28 3.14
C GLY A 13 -0.46 8.04 2.04
N ASP A 14 0.73 7.58 2.42
CA ASP A 14 1.80 7.26 1.46
C ASP A 14 1.43 6.04 0.61
N GLY A 15 0.85 5.00 1.22
CA GLY A 15 0.31 3.85 0.50
C GLY A 15 -0.80 4.25 -0.48
N PHE A 16 -1.68 5.17 -0.09
CA PHE A 16 -2.67 5.74 -1.00
C PHE A 16 -2.01 6.49 -2.16
N ALA A 17 -1.06 7.38 -1.88
CA ALA A 17 -0.36 8.17 -2.89
C ALA A 17 0.39 7.26 -3.89
N VAL A 18 1.13 6.26 -3.40
CA VAL A 18 1.82 5.25 -4.23
C VAL A 18 0.83 4.51 -5.13
N GLY A 19 -0.32 4.10 -4.58
CA GLY A 19 -1.34 3.40 -5.36
C GLY A 19 -1.99 4.25 -6.43
N VAL A 20 -2.23 5.54 -6.17
CA VAL A 20 -2.77 6.46 -7.17
C VAL A 20 -1.74 6.75 -8.25
N ILE A 21 -0.52 7.16 -7.86
CA ILE A 21 0.54 7.56 -8.80
C ILE A 21 0.91 6.38 -9.71
N SER A 22 1.10 5.17 -9.17
CA SER A 22 1.43 3.99 -9.97
C SER A 22 0.34 3.66 -11.01
N ALA A 23 -0.95 3.75 -10.64
CA ALA A 23 -2.04 3.49 -11.58
C ALA A 23 -2.14 4.54 -12.68
N LEU A 24 -1.86 5.82 -12.36
CA LEU A 24 -1.83 6.88 -13.37
C LEU A 24 -0.64 6.71 -14.34
N LEU A 25 0.53 6.31 -13.85
CA LEU A 25 1.68 6.00 -14.70
C LEU A 25 1.42 4.80 -15.62
N GLU A 26 0.56 3.86 -15.23
CA GLU A 26 0.06 2.76 -16.08
C GLU A 26 -1.02 3.19 -17.08
N GLY A 27 -1.40 4.47 -17.14
CA GLY A 27 -2.45 4.96 -18.02
C GLY A 27 -3.87 4.55 -17.61
N ARG A 28 -4.07 4.15 -16.34
CA ARG A 28 -5.39 3.79 -15.83
C ARG A 28 -6.27 5.02 -15.62
N THR A 29 -7.58 4.79 -15.58
CA THR A 29 -8.52 5.87 -15.30
C THR A 29 -8.39 6.34 -13.85
N LEU A 30 -8.80 7.59 -13.59
CA LEU A 30 -8.78 8.16 -12.25
C LEU A 30 -9.54 7.29 -11.24
N HIS A 31 -10.68 6.72 -11.64
CA HIS A 31 -11.45 5.80 -10.80
C HIS A 31 -10.67 4.54 -10.41
N GLN A 32 -9.96 3.95 -11.37
CA GLN A 32 -9.11 2.78 -11.12
C GLN A 32 -7.91 3.15 -10.22
N ALA A 33 -7.34 4.34 -10.41
CA ALA A 33 -6.24 4.83 -9.61
C ALA A 33 -6.63 5.05 -8.15
N VAL A 34 -7.75 5.72 -7.89
CA VAL A 34 -8.30 5.92 -6.54
C VAL A 34 -8.65 4.58 -5.88
N THR A 35 -9.21 3.63 -6.64
CA THR A 35 -9.50 2.29 -6.14
C THR A 35 -8.22 1.56 -5.71
N ARG A 36 -7.14 1.67 -6.50
CA ARG A 36 -5.84 1.10 -6.14
C ARG A 36 -5.26 1.79 -4.90
N GLY A 37 -5.25 3.13 -4.86
CA GLY A 37 -4.80 3.90 -3.70
C GLY A 37 -5.50 3.48 -2.41
N ASN A 38 -6.83 3.37 -2.43
CA ASN A 38 -7.60 2.92 -1.27
C ASN A 38 -7.19 1.52 -0.80
N LYS A 39 -6.93 0.60 -1.74
CA LYS A 39 -6.51 -0.75 -1.41
C LYS A 39 -5.11 -0.77 -0.79
N ILE A 40 -4.16 -0.01 -1.33
CA ILE A 40 -2.78 0.02 -0.84
C ILE A 40 -2.69 0.78 0.50
N GLY A 41 -3.36 1.92 0.64
CA GLY A 41 -3.43 2.65 1.92
C GLY A 41 -4.08 1.83 3.03
N ALA A 42 -5.11 1.02 2.71
CA ALA A 42 -5.74 0.11 3.67
C ALA A 42 -4.86 -1.10 4.05
N LEU A 43 -3.90 -1.48 3.21
CA LEU A 43 -2.93 -2.53 3.51
C LEU A 43 -1.77 -1.99 4.34
N ALA A 44 -1.36 -0.73 4.10
CA ALA A 44 -0.28 -0.08 4.84
C ALA A 44 -0.60 0.02 6.35
N ILE A 45 -1.87 0.13 6.74
CA ILE A 45 -2.29 0.20 8.15
C ILE A 45 -2.40 -1.15 8.88
N GLN A 46 -2.14 -2.25 8.17
CA GLN A 46 -2.20 -3.61 8.70
C GLN A 46 -0.82 -4.16 9.07
N VAL A 47 0.24 -3.36 8.91
CA VAL A 47 1.62 -3.72 9.23
C VAL A 47 2.13 -2.77 10.29
N GLN A 48 2.73 -3.30 11.36
CA GLN A 48 3.32 -2.51 12.43
C GLN A 48 4.73 -2.06 12.00
N GLY A 49 4.99 -0.75 12.04
CA GLY A 49 6.35 -0.20 11.98
C GLY A 49 6.85 0.22 10.59
N ASP A 50 7.55 1.36 10.58
CA ASP A 50 8.07 2.10 9.42
C ASP A 50 9.19 1.37 8.63
N SER A 51 9.70 0.22 9.10
CA SER A 51 10.87 -0.46 8.51
C SER A 51 11.00 -1.97 8.82
N GLU A 52 10.13 -2.58 9.62
CA GLU A 52 10.38 -3.93 10.20
C GLU A 52 9.79 -5.11 9.38
N GLY A 53 9.38 -4.87 8.14
CA GLY A 53 8.79 -5.89 7.25
C GLY A 53 9.55 -6.12 5.93
N LEU A 54 10.76 -5.56 5.76
CA LEU A 54 11.48 -5.70 4.49
C LEU A 54 12.05 -7.12 4.32
N PRO A 55 11.76 -7.80 3.20
CA PRO A 55 12.25 -9.16 2.98
C PRO A 55 13.78 -9.17 2.81
N THR A 56 14.42 -10.20 3.35
CA THR A 56 15.83 -10.49 3.07
C THR A 56 15.99 -11.01 1.64
N ARG A 57 17.21 -10.95 1.08
CA ARG A 57 17.49 -11.45 -0.29
C ARG A 57 17.08 -12.92 -0.49
N GLU A 58 17.23 -13.73 0.55
CA GLU A 58 16.80 -15.14 0.55
C GLU A 58 15.28 -15.29 0.42
N ALA A 59 14.49 -14.36 0.97
CA ALA A 59 13.05 -14.34 0.81
C ALA A 59 12.60 -13.88 -0.59
N LEU A 60 13.50 -13.27 -1.36
CA LEU A 60 13.28 -12.86 -2.76
C LEU A 60 13.70 -13.93 -3.77
N GLY A 61 14.41 -14.98 -3.34
CA GLY A 61 14.81 -16.10 -4.19
C GLY A 61 15.99 -15.81 -5.13
N GLU A 62 16.91 -14.93 -4.72
CA GLU A 62 18.28 -14.84 -5.28
C GLU A 62 19.27 -15.70 -4.48
#